data_AF-A0A940LWW6-F1
#
_entry.id   AF-A0A940LWW6-F1
#
_cell.length_a   1.000
_cell.length_b   1.000
_cell.length_c   1.000
_cell.angle_alpha   90.00
_cell.angle_beta   90.00
_cell.angle_gamma   90.00
#
_symmetry.space_group_name_H-M   'P 1'
#
loop_
_entity.id
_entity.type
_entity.pdbx_description
1 polymer ?
#
loop_
_entity_poly.entity_id
_entity_poly.type
_entity_poly.pdbx_seq_one_letter_code
_entity_poly.pdbx_strand_id
1 'polypeptide(L)'
;MPQKVRYQLFVPQPLSERLEALAAKPGATRSSLLAQALESWLDRRGTSELDERFGVRLDRISASLARIERGQEILLESLALFIRYELAIHAPLAENDHAGRALARERFEAFVNQVGRQLAAGKRTLAPATESER
;
A
#
# COMPACT_ATOMS: atom_id res chain seq x y z
N MET A 1 34.79 11.29 20.21
CA MET A 1 35.32 11.07 18.85
C MET A 1 35.20 9.57 18.56
N PRO A 2 34.56 9.14 17.46
CA PRO A 2 34.51 7.71 17.13
C PRO A 2 35.93 7.16 16.94
N GLN A 3 36.16 5.91 17.37
CA GLN A 3 37.46 5.27 17.31
C GLN A 3 37.85 5.01 15.85
N LYS A 4 39.01 5.50 15.41
CA LYS A 4 39.51 5.29 14.05
C LYS A 4 40.29 3.97 13.97
N VAL A 5 39.90 3.09 13.04
CA VAL A 5 40.60 1.85 12.74
C VAL A 5 41.44 2.05 11.47
N ARG A 6 42.72 1.67 11.52
CA ARG A 6 43.63 1.77 10.36
C ARG A 6 43.55 0.49 9.54
N TYR A 7 43.23 0.63 8.26
CA TYR A 7 43.30 -0.45 7.28
C TYR A 7 44.48 -0.22 6.32
N GLN A 8 45.21 -1.28 5.99
CA GLN A 8 46.18 -1.28 4.89
C GLN A 8 45.55 -1.99 3.69
N LEU A 9 45.39 -1.25 2.59
CA LEU A 9 44.66 -1.68 1.41
C LEU A 9 45.50 -1.35 0.18
N PHE A 10 45.50 -2.25 -0.81
CA PHE A 10 46.07 -1.96 -2.12
C PHE A 10 45.00 -1.34 -3.00
N VAL A 11 45.35 -0.24 -3.68
CA VAL A 11 44.47 0.48 -4.60
C VAL A 11 45.17 0.51 -5.96
N PRO A 12 44.48 0.19 -7.07
CA PRO A 12 45.07 0.28 -8.40
C PRO A 12 45.65 1.68 -8.65
N GLN A 13 46.81 1.74 -9.33
CA GLN A 13 47.51 3.01 -9.58
C GLN A 13 46.63 4.11 -10.19
N PRO A 14 45.79 3.84 -11.23
CA PRO A 14 44.92 4.87 -11.79
C PRO A 14 43.88 5.42 -10.81
N LEU A 15 43.46 4.60 -9.83
CA LEU A 15 42.51 5.01 -8.80
C LEU A 15 43.19 5.80 -7.68
N SER A 16 44.44 5.46 -7.35
CA SER A 16 45.27 6.23 -6.43
C SER A 16 45.50 7.66 -6.93
N GLU A 17 45.86 7.82 -8.21
CA GLU A 17 46.07 9.15 -8.82
C GLU A 17 44.81 10.02 -8.76
N ARG A 18 43.64 9.43 -9.04
CA ARG A 18 42.35 10.13 -8.91
C ARG A 18 42.04 10.54 -7.48
N LEU A 19 42.34 9.68 -6.50
CA LEU A 19 42.13 9.99 -5.09
C LEU A 19 43.04 11.13 -4.62
N GLU A 20 44.31 11.14 -5.03
CA GLU A 20 45.25 12.21 -4.73
C GLU A 20 44.78 13.54 -5.33
N ALA A 21 44.31 13.54 -6.59
CA ALA A 21 43.76 14.73 -7.23
C ALA A 21 42.53 15.29 -6.48
N LEU A 22 41.68 14.43 -5.92
CA LEU A 22 40.53 14.84 -5.10
C LEU A 22 40.95 15.38 -3.73
N ALA A 23 41.96 14.77 -3.11
CA ALA A 23 42.49 15.18 -1.81
C ALA A 23 43.37 16.43 -1.87
N ALA A 24 43.79 16.87 -3.06
CA ALA A 24 44.51 18.13 -3.24
C ALA A 24 43.65 19.38 -2.92
N LYS A 25 42.33 19.22 -2.81
CA LYS A 25 41.41 20.31 -2.45
C LYS A 25 41.50 20.63 -0.94
N PRO A 26 41.48 21.91 -0.53
CA PRO A 26 41.49 22.30 0.88
C PRO A 26 40.32 21.66 1.64
N GLY A 27 40.61 21.07 2.82
CA GLY A 27 39.60 20.49 3.70
C GLY A 27 39.22 19.03 3.42
N ALA A 28 39.77 18.40 2.37
CA ALA A 28 39.55 16.98 2.09
C ALA A 28 40.83 16.17 2.31
N THR A 29 40.77 15.14 3.17
CA THR A 29 41.87 14.19 3.33
C THR A 29 41.55 12.89 2.58
N ARG A 30 42.58 12.16 2.16
CA ARG A 30 42.41 10.81 1.57
C ARG A 30 41.57 9.89 2.45
N SER A 31 41.81 9.92 3.76
CA SER A 31 41.06 9.11 4.72
C SER A 31 39.60 9.54 4.85
N SER A 32 39.29 10.85 4.82
CA SER A 32 37.90 11.32 4.89
C SER A 32 37.14 11.04 3.59
N LEU A 33 37.81 11.16 2.44
CA LEU A 33 37.25 10.80 1.13
C LEU A 33 36.94 9.32 1.05
N LEU A 34 37.86 8.45 1.47
CA LEU A 34 37.64 7.00 1.50
C LEU A 34 36.52 6.61 2.47
N ALA A 35 36.45 7.23 3.64
CA ALA A 35 35.38 6.98 4.60
C ALA A 35 34.00 7.35 4.03
N GLN A 36 33.87 8.54 3.43
CA GLN A 36 32.62 8.98 2.79
C GLN A 36 32.24 8.10 1.59
N ALA A 37 33.22 7.71 0.77
CA ALA A 37 32.99 6.81 -0.35
C ALA A 37 32.49 5.44 0.13
N LEU A 38 33.09 4.89 1.19
CA LEU A 38 32.69 3.61 1.76
C LEU A 38 31.30 3.69 2.40
N GLU A 39 31.01 4.75 3.17
CA GLU A 39 29.70 4.99 3.77
C GLU A 39 28.62 5.09 2.69
N SER A 40 28.83 5.94 1.67
CA SER A 40 27.89 6.07 0.56
C SER A 40 27.70 4.78 -0.24
N TRP A 41 28.74 3.94 -0.37
CA TRP A 41 28.64 2.65 -1.03
C TRP A 41 27.83 1.65 -0.20
N LEU A 42 28.07 1.60 1.12
CA LEU A 42 27.33 0.75 2.04
C LEU A 42 25.85 1.15 2.11
N ASP A 43 25.56 2.45 2.17
CA ASP A 43 24.19 2.97 2.18
C ASP A 43 23.46 2.66 0.87
N ARG A 44 24.09 2.92 -0.28
CA ARG A 44 23.52 2.58 -1.60
C ARG A 44 23.27 1.09 -1.74
N ARG A 45 24.17 0.25 -1.23
CA ARG A 45 24.00 -1.21 -1.22
C ARG A 45 22.81 -1.61 -0.35
N GLY A 46 22.64 -1.00 0.80
CA GLY A 46 21.47 -1.19 1.66
C GLY A 46 20.16 -0.84 0.94
N THR A 47 20.09 0.32 0.29
CA THR A 47 18.91 0.72 -0.51
C THR A 47 18.64 -0.25 -1.66
N SER A 48 19.68 -0.62 -2.43
CA SER A 48 19.56 -1.59 -3.54
C SER A 48 19.07 -2.95 -3.06
N GLU A 49 19.55 -3.43 -1.92
CA GLU A 49 19.14 -4.71 -1.34
C GLU A 49 17.69 -4.67 -0.86
N LEU A 50 17.23 -3.54 -0.31
CA LEU A 50 15.83 -3.35 0.07
C LEU A 50 14.93 -3.30 -1.17
N ASP A 51 15.33 -2.58 -2.21
CA ASP A 51 14.58 -2.51 -3.47
C ASP A 51 14.50 -3.88 -4.15
N GLU A 52 15.59 -4.65 -4.17
CA GLU A 52 15.58 -6.03 -4.71
C GLU A 52 14.69 -6.96 -3.87
N ARG A 53 14.74 -6.86 -2.54
CA ARG A 53 13.97 -7.73 -1.63
C ARG A 53 12.48 -7.38 -1.60
N PHE A 54 12.14 -6.10 -1.70
CA PHE A 54 10.78 -5.60 -1.45
C PHE A 54 10.09 -4.98 -2.66
N GLY A 55 10.82 -4.52 -3.68
CA GLY A 55 10.26 -3.85 -4.87
C GLY A 55 9.17 -4.69 -5.55
N VAL A 56 9.48 -5.95 -5.88
CA VAL A 56 8.51 -6.88 -6.50
C VAL A 56 7.27 -7.10 -5.62
N ARG A 57 7.44 -7.12 -4.29
CA ARG A 57 6.31 -7.27 -3.36
C ARG A 57 5.45 -6.02 -3.33
N LEU A 58 6.06 -4.84 -3.32
CA LEU A 58 5.37 -3.55 -3.37
C LEU A 58 4.61 -3.40 -4.68
N ASP A 59 5.21 -3.74 -5.81
CA ASP A 59 4.55 -3.71 -7.11
C ASP A 59 3.31 -4.61 -7.14
N ARG A 60 3.42 -5.83 -6.57
CA ARG A 60 2.29 -6.75 -6.46
C ARG A 60 1.18 -6.20 -5.56
N ILE A 61 1.53 -5.53 -4.46
CA ILE A 61 0.56 -4.89 -3.57
C ILE A 61 -0.15 -3.75 -4.31
N SER A 62 0.59 -2.87 -4.98
CA SER A 62 0.04 -1.77 -5.78
C SER A 62 -0.89 -2.28 -6.88
N ALA A 63 -0.52 -3.35 -7.60
CA ALA A 63 -1.38 -3.97 -8.60
C ALA A 63 -2.66 -4.57 -8.00
N SER A 64 -2.57 -5.16 -6.80
CA SER A 64 -3.73 -5.69 -6.08
C SER A 64 -4.68 -4.57 -5.64
N LEU A 65 -4.15 -3.45 -5.13
CA LEU A 65 -4.93 -2.28 -4.76
C LEU A 65 -5.66 -1.68 -5.97
N ALA A 66 -4.96 -1.49 -7.09
CA ALA A 66 -5.58 -1.00 -8.33
C ALA A 66 -6.69 -1.93 -8.83
N ARG A 67 -6.58 -3.24 -8.62
CA ARG A 67 -7.65 -4.20 -8.95
C ARG A 67 -8.84 -4.09 -8.00
N ILE A 68 -8.60 -3.86 -6.72
CA ILE A 68 -9.64 -3.63 -5.72
C ILE A 68 -10.41 -2.34 -6.05
N GLU A 69 -9.69 -1.25 -6.35
CA GLU A 69 -10.29 0.04 -6.75
C GLU A 69 -11.22 -0.13 -7.95
N ARG A 70 -10.75 -0.77 -9.04
CA ARG A 70 -11.61 -1.09 -10.18
C ARG A 70 -12.83 -1.92 -9.80
N GLY A 71 -12.65 -2.91 -8.92
CA GLY A 71 -13.76 -3.70 -8.39
C GLY A 71 -14.78 -2.87 -7.62
N GLN A 72 -14.31 -1.88 -6.85
CA GLN A 72 -15.18 -0.95 -6.12
C GLN A 72 -15.93 -0.01 -7.05
N GLU A 73 -15.30 0.52 -8.10
CA GLU A 73 -15.95 1.34 -9.12
C GLU A 73 -17.10 0.57 -9.79
N ILE A 74 -16.83 -0.66 -10.24
CA ILE A 74 -17.86 -1.53 -10.84
C ILE A 74 -19.00 -1.80 -9.85
N LEU A 75 -18.71 -2.06 -8.58
CA LEU A 75 -19.73 -2.26 -7.55
C LEU A 75 -20.57 -1.00 -7.32
N LEU A 76 -19.95 0.18 -7.30
CA LEU A 76 -20.65 1.46 -7.14
C LEU A 76 -21.56 1.74 -8.34
N GLU A 77 -21.07 1.53 -9.56
CA GLU A 77 -21.87 1.67 -10.78
C GLU A 77 -23.05 0.69 -10.79
N SER A 78 -22.79 -0.58 -10.45
CA SER A 78 -23.82 -1.62 -10.37
C SER A 78 -24.87 -1.29 -9.31
N LEU A 79 -24.45 -0.81 -8.14
CA LEU A 79 -25.36 -0.39 -7.07
C LEU A 79 -26.18 0.83 -7.47
N ALA A 80 -25.59 1.81 -8.14
CA ALA A 80 -26.31 2.98 -8.64
C ALA A 80 -27.38 2.58 -9.67
N LEU A 81 -27.03 1.67 -10.59
CA LEU A 81 -27.98 1.12 -11.55
C LEU A 81 -29.08 0.31 -10.87
N PHE A 82 -28.74 -0.51 -9.87
CA PHE A 82 -29.70 -1.27 -9.07
C PHE A 82 -30.66 -0.34 -8.34
N ILE A 83 -30.18 0.67 -7.62
CA ILE A 83 -31.03 1.65 -6.93
C ILE A 83 -31.95 2.37 -7.93
N ARG A 84 -31.42 2.78 -9.10
CA ARG A 84 -32.24 3.43 -10.13
C ARG A 84 -33.32 2.50 -10.68
N TYR A 85 -32.99 1.23 -10.88
CA TYR A 85 -33.94 0.19 -11.29
C TYR A 85 -35.02 0.02 -10.24
N GLU A 86 -34.66 -0.18 -8.97
CA GLU A 86 -35.59 -0.32 -7.83
C GLU A 86 -36.56 0.88 -7.73
N LEU A 87 -36.05 2.11 -7.84
CA LEU A 87 -36.87 3.34 -7.83
C LEU A 87 -37.82 3.43 -9.04
N ALA A 88 -37.53 2.77 -10.15
CA ALA A 88 -38.37 2.78 -11.34
C ALA A 88 -39.53 1.78 -11.27
N ILE A 89 -39.39 0.70 -10.50
CA ILE A 89 -40.37 -0.42 -10.49
C ILE A 89 -41.20 -0.43 -9.22
N HIS A 90 -40.62 0.00 -8.10
CA HIS A 90 -41.38 0.10 -6.86
C HIS A 90 -42.20 1.38 -6.83
N ALA A 91 -43.52 1.21 -6.77
CA ALA A 91 -44.43 2.33 -6.60
C ALA A 91 -44.05 3.12 -5.33
N PRO A 92 -43.92 4.46 -5.42
CA PRO A 92 -43.64 5.26 -4.24
C PRO A 92 -44.78 5.11 -3.23
N LEU A 93 -44.41 5.02 -1.94
CA LEU A 93 -45.40 5.07 -0.86
C LEU A 93 -46.26 6.33 -0.99
N ALA A 94 -47.57 6.19 -0.80
CA ALA A 94 -48.47 7.34 -0.85
C ALA A 94 -48.04 8.42 0.16
N GLU A 95 -48.21 9.70 -0.19
CA GLU A 95 -47.75 10.82 0.66
C GLU A 95 -48.37 10.81 2.06
N ASN A 96 -49.53 10.18 2.26
CA ASN A 96 -50.21 10.09 3.55
C ASN A 96 -49.94 8.77 4.29
N ASP A 97 -49.15 7.85 3.71
CA ASP A 97 -48.83 6.57 4.34
C ASP A 97 -47.66 6.71 5.34
N HIS A 98 -47.96 7.33 6.48
CA HIS A 98 -47.00 7.48 7.57
C HIS A 98 -46.56 6.13 8.17
N ALA A 99 -47.48 5.15 8.21
CA ALA A 99 -47.20 3.82 8.77
C ALA A 99 -46.23 3.02 7.88
N GLY A 100 -46.45 3.01 6.56
CA GLY A 100 -45.54 2.36 5.61
C GLY A 100 -44.13 2.96 5.63
N ARG A 101 -44.03 4.30 5.74
CA ARG A 101 -42.73 4.98 5.89
C ARG A 101 -42.03 4.65 7.22
N ALA A 102 -42.78 4.59 8.32
CA ALA A 102 -42.24 4.20 9.62
C ALA A 102 -41.69 2.76 9.59
N LEU A 103 -42.44 1.82 8.98
CA LEU A 103 -42.01 0.43 8.82
C LEU A 103 -40.78 0.30 7.91
N ALA A 104 -40.70 1.08 6.83
CA ALA A 104 -39.53 1.10 5.94
C ALA A 104 -38.26 1.58 6.68
N ARG A 105 -38.40 2.61 7.52
CA ARG A 105 -37.32 3.11 8.39
C ARG A 105 -36.85 2.04 9.37
N GLU A 106 -37.77 1.36 10.05
CA GLU A 106 -37.45 0.28 10.99
C GLU A 106 -36.69 -0.87 10.31
N ARG A 107 -37.14 -1.29 9.12
CA ARG A 107 -36.44 -2.32 8.32
C ARG A 107 -35.04 -1.90 7.91
N PHE A 108 -34.85 -0.63 7.52
CA PHE A 108 -33.53 -0.11 7.19
C PHE A 108 -32.59 -0.10 8.40
N GLU A 109 -33.06 0.35 9.56
CA GLU A 109 -32.28 0.33 10.81
C GLU A 109 -31.89 -1.12 11.20
N ALA A 110 -32.81 -2.08 11.06
CA ALA A 110 -32.52 -3.49 11.31
C ALA A 110 -31.42 -4.04 10.37
N PHE A 111 -31.48 -3.68 9.08
CA PHE A 111 -30.46 -4.03 8.09
C PHE A 111 -29.09 -3.43 8.45
N VAL A 112 -29.02 -2.13 8.75
CA VAL A 112 -27.78 -1.44 9.14
C VAL A 112 -27.16 -2.11 10.38
N ASN A 113 -27.97 -2.42 11.39
CA ASN A 113 -27.52 -3.13 12.59
C ASN A 113 -26.96 -4.52 12.27
N GLN A 114 -27.59 -5.27 11.37
CA GLN A 114 -27.11 -6.58 10.95
C GLN A 114 -25.78 -6.49 10.18
N VAL A 115 -25.64 -5.53 9.27
CA VAL A 115 -24.37 -5.27 8.55
C VAL A 115 -23.27 -4.88 9.54
N GLY A 116 -23.56 -3.98 10.48
CA GLY A 116 -22.62 -3.57 11.52
C GLY A 116 -22.12 -4.75 12.36
N ARG A 117 -23.03 -5.64 12.78
CA ARG A 117 -22.66 -6.89 13.49
C ARG A 117 -21.76 -7.80 12.63
N GLN A 118 -22.05 -7.95 11.35
CA GLN A 118 -21.25 -8.81 10.46
C GLN A 118 -19.85 -8.23 10.20
N LEU A 119 -19.74 -6.92 9.99
CA LEU A 119 -18.46 -6.23 9.84
C LEU A 119 -17.61 -6.37 11.11
N ALA A 120 -18.20 -6.14 12.29
CA ALA A 120 -17.51 -6.33 13.56
C ALA A 120 -17.07 -7.78 13.80
N ALA A 121 -17.79 -8.76 13.26
CA ALA A 121 -17.45 -10.18 13.34
C ALA A 121 -16.38 -10.63 12.32
N GLY A 122 -15.95 -9.77 11.40
CA GLY A 122 -14.89 -10.06 10.41
C GLY A 122 -15.25 -11.14 9.37
N LYS A 123 -16.53 -11.50 9.22
CA LYS A 123 -16.98 -12.55 8.29
C LYS A 123 -17.26 -11.96 6.90
N ARG A 124 -16.64 -12.54 5.86
CA ARG A 124 -17.01 -12.25 4.45
C ARG A 124 -18.22 -13.10 4.05
N THR A 125 -19.38 -12.49 3.97
CA THR A 125 -20.67 -13.19 3.75
C THR A 125 -20.98 -13.47 2.26
N LEU A 126 -20.30 -12.81 1.32
CA LEU A 126 -20.60 -12.92 -0.13
C LEU A 126 -19.62 -13.83 -0.90
N ALA A 127 -18.63 -14.43 -0.23
CA ALA A 127 -17.85 -15.48 -0.87
C ALA A 127 -18.73 -16.74 -0.89
N PRO A 128 -18.89 -17.42 -2.04
CA PRO A 128 -19.54 -18.73 -2.03
C PRO A 128 -18.79 -19.61 -1.02
N ALA A 129 -19.52 -20.25 -0.11
CA ALA A 129 -18.94 -21.30 0.70
C ALA A 129 -18.33 -22.28 -0.29
N THR A 130 -17.00 -22.36 -0.34
CA THR A 130 -16.34 -23.44 -1.04
C THR A 130 -16.84 -24.71 -0.37
N GLU A 131 -17.69 -25.46 -1.07
CA GLU A 131 -18.10 -26.80 -0.70
C GLU A 131 -16.82 -27.60 -0.45
N SER A 132 -16.46 -27.69 0.82
CA SER A 132 -15.46 -28.63 1.28
C SER A 132 -16.18 -29.98 1.35
N GLU A 133 -16.01 -30.74 0.27
CA GLU A 133 -16.02 -32.20 0.18
C GLU A 133 -16.70 -32.96 1.33
N ARG A 134 -17.80 -33.65 1.01
CA ARG A 134 -18.02 -35.07 1.35
C ARG A 134 -18.83 -35.77 0.27
#